data_AF-A0A2A5NTX6-F1
#
_entry.id   AF-A0A2A5NTX6-F1
#
_cell.length_a   1.000
_cell.length_b   1.000
_cell.length_c   1.000
_cell.angle_alpha   90.00
_cell.angle_beta   90.00
_cell.angle_gamma   90.00
#
_symmetry.space_group_name_H-M   'P 1'
#
loop_
_entity.id
_entity.type
_entity.pdbx_description
1 polymer ?
#
loop_
_entity_poly.entity_id
_entity_poly.type
_entity_poly.pdbx_seq_one_letter_code
_entity_poly.pdbx_strand_id
1 'polypeptide(L)' 'MQVEAVWPLWVVGGAFVLVGVIFAAAPEEGREFFARQVRVFHGERAARRYRTLPTAVFRAVALGMVAVGIVLGSFAAGL' A
#
# COMPACT_ATOMS: atom_id res chain seq x y z
N MET A 1 17.68 -5.90 27.07
CA MET A 1 16.40 -5.20 26.89
C MET A 1 16.36 -4.68 25.45
N GLN A 2 15.71 -5.38 24.53
CA GLN A 2 15.62 -5.04 23.09
C GLN A 2 14.14 -4.88 22.64
N VAL A 3 13.28 -4.38 23.52
CA VAL A 3 11.83 -4.23 23.24
C VAL A 3 11.55 -2.95 22.42
N GLU A 4 12.47 -1.98 22.41
CA GLU A 4 12.24 -0.66 21.79
C GLU A 4 12.28 -0.62 20.25
N ALA A 5 12.90 -1.59 19.57
CA ALA A 5 13.03 -1.58 18.11
C ALA A 5 11.88 -2.30 17.38
N VAL A 6 11.03 -3.01 18.11
CA VAL A 6 10.04 -3.94 17.55
C VAL A 6 8.68 -3.27 17.32
N TRP A 7 8.30 -2.34 18.21
CA TRP A 7 7.04 -1.58 18.10
C TRP A 7 6.89 -0.77 16.79
N PRO A 8 7.93 -0.12 16.23
CA PRO A 8 7.77 0.66 15.00
C PRO A 8 7.45 -0.26 13.82
N LEU A 9 8.02 -1.48 13.82
CA LEU A 9 7.85 -2.44 12.75
C LEU A 9 6.41 -3.00 12.74
N TRP A 10 5.82 -3.24 13.91
CA TRP A 10 4.40 -3.59 14.05
C TRP A 10 3.48 -2.47 13.57
N VAL A 11 3.77 -1.21 13.94
CA VAL A 11 2.96 -0.06 13.53
C VAL A 11 3.02 0.13 12.01
N VAL A 12 4.22 0.04 11.42
CA VAL A 12 4.39 0.15 9.97
C VAL A 12 3.76 -1.03 9.25
N GLY A 13 3.98 -2.26 9.71
CA GLY A 13 3.38 -3.46 9.14
C GLY A 13 1.85 -3.41 9.18
N GLY A 14 1.29 -3.05 10.34
CA GLY A 14 -0.15 -2.85 10.51
C GLY A 14 -0.72 -1.78 9.59
N ALA A 15 -0.03 -0.64 9.45
CA ALA A 15 -0.45 0.41 8.52
C ALA A 15 -0.45 -0.08 7.06
N PHE A 16 0.56 -0.84 6.65
CA PHE A 16 0.62 -1.43 5.30
C PHE A 16 -0.52 -2.41 5.05
N VAL A 17 -0.85 -3.28 6.02
CA VAL A 17 -2.00 -4.19 5.92
C VAL A 17 -3.29 -3.40 5.80
N LEU A 18 -3.50 -2.39 6.67
CA LEU A 18 -4.73 -1.60 6.69
C LEU A 18 -4.93 -0.85 5.37
N VAL A 19 -3.87 -0.20 4.86
CA VAL A 19 -3.89 0.46 3.55
C VAL A 19 -4.17 -0.56 2.45
N GLY A 20 -3.46 -1.69 2.43
CA GLY A 20 -3.69 -2.75 1.44
C GLY A 20 -5.12 -3.27 1.45
N VAL A 21 -5.72 -3.48 2.63
CA VAL A 21 -7.13 -3.93 2.75
C VAL A 21 -8.11 -2.87 2.24
N ILE A 22 -7.92 -1.60 2.62
CA ILE A 22 -8.76 -0.49 2.16
C ILE A 22 -8.72 -0.39 0.62
N PHE A 23 -7.52 -0.44 0.04
CA PHE A 23 -7.34 -0.40 -1.41
C PHE A 23 -7.90 -1.64 -2.13
N ALA A 24 -7.89 -2.81 -1.50
CA ALA A 24 -8.50 -4.01 -2.05
C ALA A 24 -10.04 -3.94 -2.03
N ALA A 25 -10.62 -3.36 -0.98
CA ALA A 25 -12.06 -3.20 -0.82
C ALA A 25 -12.65 -2.15 -1.78
N ALA A 26 -11.95 -1.02 -1.98
CA ALA A 26 -12.37 0.07 -2.85
C ALA A 26 -11.28 0.44 -3.89
N PRO A 27 -11.01 -0.43 -4.88
CA PRO A 27 -9.89 -0.24 -5.80
C PRO A 27 -10.10 0.94 -6.77
N GLU A 28 -11.34 1.37 -6.98
CA GLU A 28 -11.65 2.52 -7.85
C GLU A 28 -11.26 3.85 -7.19
N GLU A 29 -11.58 4.03 -5.91
CA GLU A 29 -11.16 5.19 -5.12
C GLU A 29 -9.64 5.22 -4.97
N GLY A 30 -9.03 4.05 -4.72
CA GLY A 30 -7.58 3.92 -4.65
C GLY A 30 -6.88 4.31 -5.96
N ARG A 31 -7.43 3.90 -7.11
CA ARG A 31 -6.93 4.32 -8.43
C ARG A 31 -7.00 5.84 -8.59
N GLU A 32 -8.09 6.45 -8.15
CA GLU A 32 -8.27 7.89 -8.29
C GLU A 32 -7.31 8.69 -7.39
N PHE A 33 -7.08 8.22 -6.16
CA PHE A 33 -6.08 8.78 -5.26
C PHE A 33 -4.67 8.69 -5.84
N PHE A 34 -4.26 7.53 -6.36
CA PHE A 34 -2.96 7.37 -7.02
C PHE A 34 -2.84 8.25 -8.26
N ALA A 35 -3.89 8.36 -9.08
CA ALA A 35 -3.87 9.22 -10.24
C ALA A 35 -3.70 10.71 -9.86
N ARG A 36 -4.28 11.16 -8.74
CA ARG A 36 -4.06 12.52 -8.19
C ARG A 36 -2.63 12.69 -7.68
N GLN A 37 -2.10 11.76 -6.91
CA GLN A 37 -0.72 11.76 -6.42
C GLN A 37 0.30 11.79 -7.57
N VAL A 38 0.16 10.89 -8.55
CA VAL A 38 1.02 10.82 -9.73
C VAL A 38 0.94 12.11 -10.55
N ARG A 39 -0.24 12.73 -10.65
CA ARG A 39 -0.40 14.04 -11.32
C ARG A 39 0.42 15.13 -10.62
N VAL A 40 0.45 15.14 -9.29
CA VAL A 40 1.22 16.11 -8.50
C VAL A 40 2.73 15.92 -8.68
N PHE A 41 3.22 14.67 -8.67
CA PHE A 41 4.66 14.39 -8.73
C PHE A 41 5.25 14.30 -10.15
N HIS A 42 4.49 13.81 -11.13
CA HIS A 42 5.00 13.47 -12.47
C HIS A 42 4.25 14.19 -13.62
N GLY A 43 3.30 15.07 -13.29
CA GLY A 43 2.53 15.84 -14.27
C GLY A 43 1.41 15.05 -14.98
N GLU A 44 0.64 15.74 -15.82
CA GLU A 44 -0.59 15.19 -16.44
C GLU A 44 -0.36 14.04 -17.42
N ARG A 45 0.82 13.97 -18.03
CA ARG A 45 1.17 12.93 -19.01
C ARG A 45 1.25 11.55 -18.37
N ALA A 46 1.81 11.46 -17.16
CA ALA A 46 1.87 10.21 -16.39
C ALA A 46 0.49 9.81 -15.84
N ALA A 47 -0.30 10.79 -15.39
CA ALA A 47 -1.63 10.56 -14.83
C ALA A 47 -2.63 9.94 -15.83
N ARG A 48 -2.56 10.30 -17.13
CA ARG A 48 -3.42 9.68 -18.16
C ARG A 48 -3.12 8.19 -18.35
N ARG A 49 -1.86 7.79 -18.24
CA ARG A 49 -1.44 6.38 -18.36
C ARG A 49 -1.96 5.53 -17.18
N TYR A 50 -2.10 6.15 -16.01
CA TYR A 50 -2.69 5.49 -14.83
C TYR A 50 -4.22 5.34 -14.90
N ARG A 51 -4.93 6.22 -15.62
CA ARG A 51 -6.40 6.09 -15.80
C ARG A 51 -6.80 4.89 -16.65
N THR A 52 -5.93 4.43 -17.55
CA THR A 52 -6.17 3.27 -18.41
C THR A 52 -5.75 1.95 -17.77
N LEU A 53 -5.18 1.97 -16.55
CA LEU A 53 -4.75 0.75 -15.88
C LEU A 53 -5.96 -0.07 -15.39
N PRO A 54 -5.93 -1.40 -15.60
CA PRO A 54 -6.98 -2.28 -15.11
C PRO A 54 -7.09 -2.22 -13.59
N THR A 55 -8.31 -2.28 -13.07
CA THR A 55 -8.62 -2.34 -11.64
C THR A 55 -7.92 -3.53 -10.95
N ALA A 56 -7.66 -4.60 -11.71
CA ALA A 56 -6.87 -5.76 -11.26
C ALA A 56 -5.43 -5.41 -10.86
N VAL A 57 -4.79 -4.45 -11.52
CA VAL A 57 -3.42 -4.02 -11.17
C VAL A 57 -3.40 -3.35 -9.81
N PHE A 58 -4.39 -2.51 -9.52
CA PHE A 58 -4.53 -1.88 -8.20
C PHE A 58 -4.83 -2.89 -7.09
N ARG A 59 -5.67 -3.89 -7.37
CA ARG A 59 -5.90 -5.00 -6.44
C ARG A 59 -4.63 -5.82 -6.19
N ALA A 60 -3.82 -6.07 -7.21
CA ALA A 60 -2.54 -6.77 -7.07
C ALA A 60 -1.53 -5.97 -6.23
N VAL A 61 -1.46 -4.66 -6.42
CA VAL A 61 -0.65 -3.76 -5.59
C VAL A 61 -1.14 -3.77 -4.14
N ALA A 62 -2.46 -3.69 -3.94
CA ALA A 62 -3.08 -3.74 -2.62
C ALA A 62 -2.76 -5.05 -1.88
N LEU A 63 -2.88 -6.20 -2.56
CA LEU A 63 -2.46 -7.50 -2.06
C LEU A 63 -0.97 -7.54 -1.74
N GLY A 64 -0.12 -6.92 -2.57
CA GLY A 64 1.31 -6.77 -2.31
C GLY A 64 1.58 -5.99 -1.02
N MET A 65 0.86 -4.89 -0.77
CA MET A 65 0.98 -4.13 0.47
C MET A 65 0.55 -4.94 1.70
N VAL A 66 -0.53 -5.73 1.57
CA VAL A 66 -0.95 -6.65 2.64
C VAL A 66 0.14 -7.69 2.93
N ALA A 67 0.71 -8.31 1.88
CA ALA A 67 1.78 -9.29 2.05
C ALA A 67 3.02 -8.67 2.72
N VAL A 68 3.45 -7.47 2.30
CA VAL A 68 4.56 -6.76 2.92
C VAL A 68 4.27 -6.42 4.38
N GLY A 69 3.05 -5.96 4.68
CA GLY A 69 2.64 -5.67 6.06
C GLY A 69 2.64 -6.92 6.96
N ILE A 70 2.20 -8.07 6.43
CA ILE A 70 2.27 -9.36 7.13
C ILE A 70 3.72 -9.78 7.36
N VAL A 71 4.59 -9.66 6.36
CA VAL A 71 6.02 -9.99 6.49
C VAL A 71 6.68 -9.10 7.54
N LEU A 72 6.45 -7.79 7.50
CA LEU A 72 6.96 -6.85 8.50
C LEU A 72 6.43 -7.17 9.90
N GLY A 73 5.14 -7.44 10.05
CA GLY A 73 4.55 -7.88 11.31
C GLY A 73 5.12 -9.19 11.82
N SER A 74 5.45 -10.12 10.91
CA SER A 74 6.06 -11.41 11.24
C SER A 74 7.49 -11.24 11.76
N PHE A 75 8.33 -10.43 11.09
CA PHE A 75 9.65 -10.06 11.61
C PHE A 75 9.56 -9.30 12.93
N ALA A 76 8.54 -8.47 13.12
CA ALA A 76 8.28 -7.78 14.39
C ALA A 76 7.82 -8.76 15.49
N ALA A 77 7.18 -9.88 15.13
CA ALA A 77 6.75 -10.89 16.10
C ALA A 77 7.90 -11.75 16.65
N GLY A 78 9.11 -11.62 16.09
CA GLY A 78 10.27 -12.40 16.50
C GLY A 78 10.48 -13.70 15.73
N LEU A 79 10.01 -13.77 14.48
CA LEU A 79 10.60 -14.68 13.49
C LEU A 79 12.06 -14.33 13.21
#